data_AF-A0A1I2XLI8-F1
#
_entry.id   AF-A0A1I2XLI8-F1
#
_cell.length_a   1.000
_cell.length_b   1.000
_cell.length_c   1.000
_cell.angle_alpha   90.00
_cell.angle_beta   90.00
_cell.angle_gamma   90.00
#
_symmetry.space_group_name_H-M   'P 1'
#
loop_
_entity.id
_entity.type
_entity.pdbx_description
1 polymer ?
#
loop_
_entity_poly.entity_id
_entity_poly.type
_entity_poly.pdbx_seq_one_letter_code
_entity_poly.pdbx_strand_id
1 'polypeptide(L)'
;MKTNLLYLLLALFLFSGCSKDDDDAAPEKTYLLQRKLSEVTFSSGGGVTIDLTYSYNPKNQLIRINGVIIREDELVPVHTDLSYDSEGRVRRVENRLGTVWTNEYNDKGQLVLSTRKYKTSEPYIYLHSYNDKNQLVEIKTYMKEVNQEAYRGNTLISYEGDNRIKIERTSVASGEIREYTIVTDNQKRELPPLPHQITAEFAAAEIFAEPYITNHNIASMDVVNKTPSNVLDISYQATRTYNQAGYPETCIMTFNHGSVEKITYVYTSK
;
A
#
# COMPACT_ATOMS: atom_id res chain seq x y z
N MET A 1 -52.54 13.27 47.47
CA MET A 1 -52.46 12.96 46.01
C MET A 1 -51.01 12.85 45.52
N LYS A 2 -50.14 12.02 46.14
CA LYS A 2 -48.71 11.92 45.72
C LYS A 2 -48.16 10.48 45.63
N THR A 3 -48.92 9.47 46.03
CA THR A 3 -48.45 8.06 46.07
C THR A 3 -48.76 7.26 44.81
N ASN A 4 -49.73 7.69 43.98
CA ASN A 4 -50.13 6.94 42.78
C ASN A 4 -49.23 7.20 41.56
N LEU A 5 -48.32 8.18 41.60
CA LEU A 5 -47.40 8.49 40.50
C LEU A 5 -46.12 7.63 40.56
N LEU A 6 -45.76 7.09 41.73
CA LEU A 6 -44.54 6.29 41.92
C LEU A 6 -44.66 4.88 41.33
N TYR A 7 -45.87 4.30 41.36
CA TYR A 7 -46.11 2.97 40.80
C TYR A 7 -46.13 2.96 39.26
N LEU A 8 -46.48 4.09 38.63
CA LEU A 8 -46.43 4.21 37.17
C LEU A 8 -44.98 4.32 36.65
N LEU A 9 -44.07 4.91 37.44
CA LEU A 9 -42.65 5.00 37.08
C LEU A 9 -41.92 3.66 37.26
N LEU A 10 -42.29 2.85 38.26
CA LEU A 10 -41.72 1.51 38.44
C LEU A 10 -42.19 0.50 37.37
N ALA A 11 -43.41 0.66 36.85
CA ALA A 11 -43.92 -0.19 35.78
C ALA A 11 -43.25 0.07 34.42
N LEU A 12 -42.68 1.28 34.20
CA LEU A 12 -41.98 1.61 32.95
C LEU A 12 -40.56 1.01 32.85
N PHE A 13 -39.96 0.57 33.97
CA PHE A 13 -38.64 -0.07 33.99
C PHE A 13 -38.68 -1.59 33.78
N LEU A 14 -39.87 -2.20 33.73
CA LEU A 14 -40.01 -3.67 33.61
C LEU A 14 -40.21 -4.17 32.16
N PHE A 15 -40.26 -3.27 31.16
CA PHE A 15 -40.47 -3.64 29.75
C PHE A 15 -39.36 -3.21 28.78
N SER A 16 -38.25 -2.67 29.29
CA SER A 16 -37.06 -2.34 28.49
C SER A 16 -35.98 -3.44 28.52
N GLY A 17 -36.40 -4.69 28.72
CA GLY A 17 -35.59 -5.88 28.44
C GLY A 17 -35.69 -6.28 26.98
N CYS A 18 -35.32 -5.40 26.05
CA CYS A 18 -34.93 -5.86 24.71
C CYS A 18 -33.65 -6.66 24.91
N SER A 19 -33.77 -7.98 25.08
CA SER A 19 -32.72 -8.90 24.73
C SER A 19 -32.43 -8.63 23.26
N LYS A 20 -31.40 -7.81 23.00
CA LYS A 20 -30.70 -7.91 21.73
C LYS A 20 -30.26 -9.36 21.70
N ASP A 21 -30.95 -10.15 20.91
CA ASP A 21 -30.36 -11.36 20.34
C ASP A 21 -29.11 -10.84 19.64
N ASP A 22 -27.98 -10.92 20.36
CA ASP A 22 -26.66 -10.81 19.78
C ASP A 22 -26.54 -12.05 18.89
N ASP A 23 -27.19 -11.99 17.73
CA ASP A 23 -26.93 -12.85 16.60
C ASP A 23 -25.44 -12.68 16.34
N ASP A 24 -24.64 -13.63 16.83
CA ASP A 24 -23.21 -13.71 16.63
C ASP A 24 -22.98 -13.59 15.13
N ALA A 25 -22.63 -12.37 14.69
CA ALA A 25 -22.42 -12.09 13.28
C ALA A 25 -21.40 -13.10 12.77
N ALA A 26 -21.78 -13.86 11.74
CA ALA A 26 -20.92 -14.88 11.17
C ALA A 26 -19.52 -14.25 10.92
N PRO A 27 -18.44 -14.97 11.27
CA PRO A 27 -17.10 -14.40 11.17
C PRO A 27 -16.87 -13.84 9.77
N GLU A 28 -16.31 -12.64 9.71
CA GLU A 28 -16.06 -11.96 8.45
C GLU A 28 -15.14 -12.80 7.56
N LYS A 29 -15.62 -13.13 6.35
CA LYS A 29 -14.84 -13.92 5.38
C LYS A 29 -13.54 -13.21 5.03
N THR A 30 -12.43 -13.95 5.02
CA THR A 30 -11.13 -13.41 4.61
C THR A 30 -10.92 -13.65 3.12
N TYR A 31 -10.60 -12.60 2.37
CA TYR A 31 -10.30 -12.70 0.94
C TYR A 31 -8.81 -12.59 0.71
N LEU A 32 -8.22 -13.62 0.10
CA LEU A 32 -6.80 -13.66 -0.23
C LEU A 32 -6.63 -13.51 -1.73
N LEU A 33 -5.97 -12.44 -2.17
CA LEU A 33 -5.65 -12.20 -3.58
C LEU A 33 -4.83 -13.38 -4.12
N GLN A 34 -5.30 -14.06 -5.16
CA GLN A 34 -4.60 -15.17 -5.80
C GLN A 34 -3.86 -14.74 -7.06
N ARG A 35 -4.46 -13.83 -7.84
CA ARG A 35 -3.91 -13.36 -9.10
C ARG A 35 -4.22 -11.88 -9.34
N LYS A 36 -3.25 -11.16 -9.88
CA LYS A 36 -3.39 -9.78 -10.37
C LYS A 36 -2.88 -9.76 -11.82
N LEU A 37 -3.76 -9.43 -12.75
CA LEU A 37 -3.43 -9.22 -14.16
C LEU A 37 -3.56 -7.74 -14.47
N SER A 38 -2.47 -7.11 -14.90
CA SER A 38 -2.43 -5.72 -15.35
C SER A 38 -2.06 -5.65 -16.83
N GLU A 39 -2.83 -4.89 -17.60
CA GLU A 39 -2.65 -4.65 -19.02
C GLU A 39 -2.51 -3.14 -19.25
N VAL A 40 -1.30 -2.71 -19.58
CA VAL A 40 -0.94 -1.31 -19.81
C VAL A 40 -0.89 -1.03 -21.31
N THR A 41 -1.65 -0.04 -21.77
CA THR A 41 -1.54 0.55 -23.12
C THR A 41 -0.88 1.90 -23.01
N PHE A 42 0.22 2.10 -23.75
CA PHE A 42 0.91 3.39 -23.78
C PHE A 42 0.29 4.35 -24.80
N SER A 43 0.31 5.65 -24.48
CA SER A 43 -0.17 6.69 -25.41
C SER A 43 0.63 6.80 -26.71
N SER A 44 1.90 6.39 -26.68
CA SER A 44 2.76 6.29 -27.87
C SER A 44 2.53 5.02 -28.72
N GLY A 45 1.63 4.13 -28.29
CA GLY A 45 1.48 2.79 -28.84
C GLY A 45 2.31 1.74 -28.10
N GLY A 46 1.99 0.47 -28.32
CA GLY A 46 2.54 -0.66 -27.58
C GLY A 46 1.90 -0.86 -26.20
N GLY A 47 2.46 -1.76 -25.40
CA GLY A 47 1.96 -2.05 -24.08
C GLY A 47 2.82 -3.03 -23.28
N VAL A 48 2.42 -3.23 -22.04
CA VAL A 48 3.02 -4.20 -21.12
C VAL A 48 1.90 -4.99 -20.44
N THR A 49 2.06 -6.30 -20.32
CA THR A 49 1.21 -7.14 -19.47
C THR A 49 1.98 -7.61 -18.27
N ILE A 50 1.37 -7.56 -17.09
CA ILE A 50 1.94 -8.03 -15.82
C ILE A 50 0.97 -9.05 -15.23
N ASP A 51 1.37 -10.31 -15.14
CA ASP A 51 0.53 -11.40 -14.62
C ASP A 51 1.18 -12.02 -13.38
N LEU A 52 0.59 -11.74 -12.22
CA LEU A 52 1.14 -12.10 -10.91
C LEU A 52 0.24 -13.08 -10.18
N THR A 53 0.85 -13.98 -9.45
CA THR A 53 0.22 -14.93 -8.53
C THR A 53 0.80 -14.81 -7.14
N TYR A 54 -0.02 -15.09 -6.13
CA TYR A 54 0.28 -14.81 -4.74
C TYR A 54 0.09 -16.07 -3.90
N SER A 55 1.03 -16.38 -3.02
CA SER A 55 0.96 -17.56 -2.14
C SER A 55 1.05 -17.16 -0.68
N TYR A 56 0.31 -17.89 0.17
CA TYR A 56 0.15 -17.56 1.58
C TYR A 56 0.52 -18.76 2.46
N ASN A 57 1.00 -18.47 3.67
CA ASN A 57 1.22 -19.48 4.70
C ASN A 57 -0.10 -19.86 5.43
N PRO A 58 -0.09 -20.83 6.36
CA PRO A 58 -1.29 -21.22 7.12
C PRO A 58 -1.90 -20.11 8.01
N LYS A 59 -1.12 -19.07 8.34
CA LYS A 59 -1.59 -17.86 9.04
C LYS A 59 -2.15 -16.81 8.06
N ASN A 60 -2.36 -17.17 6.80
CA ASN A 60 -2.82 -16.29 5.72
C ASN A 60 -1.91 -15.08 5.46
N GLN A 61 -0.62 -15.19 5.77
CA GLN A 61 0.37 -14.15 5.46
C GLN A 61 0.99 -14.40 4.09
N LEU A 62 1.16 -13.35 3.29
CA LEU A 62 1.75 -13.42 1.94
C LEU A 62 3.23 -13.82 2.03
N ILE A 63 3.59 -14.98 1.51
CA ILE A 63 4.98 -15.46 1.55
C ILE A 63 5.69 -15.39 0.20
N ARG A 64 4.94 -15.28 -0.90
CA ARG A 64 5.52 -15.29 -2.24
C ARG A 64 4.65 -14.59 -3.27
N ILE A 65 5.32 -13.90 -4.19
CA ILE A 65 4.77 -13.40 -5.45
C ILE A 65 5.56 -14.02 -6.59
N ASN A 66 4.87 -14.61 -7.55
CA ASN A 66 5.45 -15.11 -8.80
C ASN A 66 4.73 -14.47 -9.97
N GLY A 67 5.35 -14.49 -11.15
CA GLY A 67 4.63 -14.08 -12.35
C GLY A 67 5.54 -13.83 -13.53
N VAL A 68 5.03 -13.03 -14.45
CA VAL A 68 5.75 -12.61 -15.65
C VAL A 68 5.35 -11.19 -16.02
N ILE A 69 6.33 -10.42 -16.50
CA ILE A 69 6.12 -9.17 -17.22
C ILE A 69 6.36 -9.49 -18.69
N ILE A 70 5.39 -9.13 -19.53
CA ILE A 70 5.40 -9.32 -20.98
C ILE A 70 5.49 -7.95 -21.62
N ARG A 71 6.57 -7.67 -22.33
CA ARG A 71 6.73 -6.44 -23.11
C ARG A 71 7.11 -6.81 -24.52
N GLU A 72 6.26 -6.45 -25.48
CA GLU A 72 6.40 -6.89 -26.87
C GLU A 72 6.46 -8.43 -26.89
N ASP A 73 7.61 -9.02 -27.19
CA ASP A 73 7.83 -10.47 -27.20
C ASP A 73 8.78 -10.97 -26.08
N GLU A 74 9.19 -10.08 -25.16
CA GLU A 74 10.07 -10.44 -24.04
C GLU A 74 9.25 -10.87 -22.81
N LEU A 75 9.55 -12.06 -22.31
CA LEU A 75 9.02 -12.59 -21.05
C LEU A 75 10.06 -12.44 -19.94
N VAL A 76 9.77 -11.56 -18.99
CA VAL A 76 10.61 -11.34 -17.82
C VAL A 76 9.96 -12.01 -16.62
N PRO A 77 10.48 -13.15 -16.14
CA PRO A 77 9.90 -13.81 -14.98
C PRO A 77 10.02 -12.92 -13.75
N VAL A 78 9.06 -13.01 -12.84
CA VAL A 78 9.05 -12.29 -11.57
C VAL A 78 8.99 -13.27 -10.41
N HIS A 79 9.79 -13.00 -9.39
CA HIS A 79 9.80 -13.79 -8.16
C HIS A 79 10.16 -12.91 -6.97
N THR A 80 9.37 -12.99 -5.90
CA THR A 80 9.62 -12.28 -4.65
C THR A 80 9.19 -13.16 -3.48
N ASP A 81 10.10 -13.36 -2.53
CA ASP A 81 9.88 -14.11 -1.30
C ASP A 81 9.81 -13.16 -0.09
N LEU A 82 8.93 -13.49 0.85
CA LEU A 82 8.73 -12.75 2.10
C LEU A 82 8.90 -13.67 3.29
N SER A 83 9.45 -13.13 4.37
CA SER A 83 9.55 -13.80 5.66
C SER A 83 9.17 -12.87 6.80
N TYR A 84 8.76 -13.48 7.91
CA TYR A 84 8.13 -12.80 9.04
C TYR A 84 8.92 -13.02 10.33
N ASP A 85 8.83 -12.06 11.25
CA ASP A 85 9.31 -12.24 12.63
C ASP A 85 8.30 -13.02 13.50
N SER A 86 8.60 -13.16 14.80
CA SER A 86 7.75 -13.85 15.76
C SER A 86 6.39 -13.18 15.96
N GLU A 87 6.31 -11.87 15.76
CA GLU A 87 5.10 -11.06 15.87
C GLU A 87 4.27 -11.07 14.58
N GLY A 88 4.76 -11.72 13.52
CA GLY A 88 4.07 -11.81 12.24
C GLY A 88 4.21 -10.56 11.36
N ARG A 89 5.24 -9.74 11.59
CA ARG A 89 5.58 -8.56 10.77
C ARG A 89 6.62 -8.95 9.71
N VAL A 90 6.60 -8.30 8.55
CA VAL A 90 7.51 -8.63 7.44
C VAL A 90 8.94 -8.24 7.81
N ARG A 91 9.78 -9.24 8.07
CA ARG A 91 11.17 -9.04 8.46
C ARG A 91 12.11 -8.89 7.27
N ARG A 92 11.90 -9.68 6.22
CA ARG A 92 12.77 -9.70 5.05
C ARG A 92 12.00 -10.00 3.78
N VAL A 93 12.34 -9.28 2.71
CA VAL A 93 11.85 -9.48 1.35
C VAL A 93 13.06 -9.71 0.44
N GLU A 94 12.98 -10.65 -0.49
CA GLU A 94 14.01 -10.88 -1.50
C GLU A 94 13.39 -11.09 -2.86
N ASN A 95 13.96 -10.47 -3.88
CA ASN A 95 13.48 -10.58 -5.24
C ASN A 95 14.40 -11.46 -6.11
N ARG A 96 13.99 -11.76 -7.34
CA ARG A 96 14.72 -12.65 -8.26
C ARG A 96 16.12 -12.13 -8.60
N LEU A 97 16.30 -10.81 -8.54
CA LEU A 97 17.58 -10.15 -8.82
C LEU A 97 18.56 -10.25 -7.63
N GLY A 98 18.14 -10.85 -6.50
CA GLY A 98 18.93 -10.93 -5.27
C GLY A 98 18.99 -9.60 -4.54
N THR A 99 18.05 -8.68 -4.81
CA THR A 99 17.85 -7.49 -3.97
C THR A 99 17.11 -7.93 -2.72
N VAL A 100 17.65 -7.55 -1.56
CA VAL A 100 17.14 -7.92 -0.26
C VAL A 100 16.73 -6.68 0.49
N TRP A 101 15.55 -6.72 1.10
CA TRP A 101 15.09 -5.75 2.07
C TRP A 101 15.01 -6.38 3.45
N THR A 102 15.46 -5.66 4.46
CA THR A 102 15.31 -6.04 5.88
C THR A 102 14.66 -4.90 6.64
N ASN A 103 13.76 -5.26 7.57
CA ASN A 103 12.93 -4.32 8.29
C ASN A 103 13.11 -4.48 9.80
N GLU A 104 13.11 -3.35 10.50
CA GLU A 104 13.18 -3.28 11.96
C GLU A 104 12.03 -2.44 12.52
N TYR A 105 11.45 -2.92 13.60
CA TYR A 105 10.24 -2.37 14.19
C TYR A 105 10.49 -1.95 15.64
N ASN A 106 9.83 -0.87 16.07
CA ASN A 106 9.84 -0.47 17.48
C ASN A 106 8.84 -1.30 18.31
N ASP A 107 8.77 -1.02 19.62
CA ASP A 107 7.89 -1.71 20.57
C ASP A 107 6.39 -1.49 20.29
N LYS A 108 6.05 -0.45 19.53
CA LYS A 108 4.67 -0.18 19.06
C LYS A 108 4.33 -0.95 17.77
N GLY A 109 5.26 -1.75 17.25
CA GLY A 109 5.09 -2.45 15.98
C GLY A 109 5.23 -1.57 14.74
N GLN A 110 5.74 -0.35 14.87
CA GLN A 110 5.94 0.57 13.74
C GLN A 110 7.30 0.30 13.09
N LEU A 111 7.36 0.32 11.76
CA LEU A 111 8.60 0.16 11.00
C LEU A 111 9.46 1.41 11.17
N VAL A 112 10.61 1.30 11.82
CA VAL A 112 11.50 2.45 12.08
C VAL A 112 12.71 2.49 11.16
N LEU A 113 13.13 1.34 10.66
CA LEU A 113 14.26 1.22 9.75
C LEU A 113 13.96 0.16 8.69
N SER A 114 14.29 0.51 7.45
CA SER A 114 14.39 -0.47 6.38
C SER A 114 15.72 -0.33 5.65
N THR A 115 16.34 -1.45 5.30
CA THR A 115 17.59 -1.50 4.54
C THR A 115 17.36 -2.25 3.24
N ARG A 116 17.63 -1.60 2.10
CA ARG A 116 17.64 -2.22 0.77
C ARG A 116 19.07 -2.48 0.34
N LYS A 117 19.42 -3.73 0.10
CA LYS A 117 20.73 -4.15 -0.40
C LYS A 117 20.59 -4.83 -1.75
N TYR A 118 21.25 -4.30 -2.77
CA TYR A 118 21.40 -4.98 -4.04
C TYR A 118 22.54 -6.01 -3.95
N LYS A 119 22.58 -6.94 -4.91
CA LYS A 119 23.60 -7.99 -4.96
C LYS A 119 25.03 -7.43 -5.00
N THR A 120 25.25 -6.32 -5.71
CA THR A 120 26.58 -5.80 -6.02
C THR A 120 26.77 -4.32 -5.71
N SER A 121 25.82 -3.66 -5.05
CA SER A 121 25.95 -2.25 -4.68
C SER A 121 25.70 -2.02 -3.19
N GLU A 122 26.14 -0.85 -2.74
CA GLU A 122 25.95 -0.43 -1.38
C GLU A 122 24.47 -0.32 -1.00
N PRO A 123 24.13 -0.59 0.28
CA PRO A 123 22.74 -0.55 0.70
C PRO A 123 22.21 0.88 0.83
N TYR A 124 20.91 1.01 0.58
CA TYR A 124 20.13 2.17 0.96
C TYR A 124 19.46 1.93 2.31
N ILE A 125 19.42 2.97 3.14
CA ILE A 125 18.85 2.97 4.47
C ILE A 125 17.67 3.96 4.47
N TYR A 126 16.54 3.53 5.00
CA TYR A 126 15.31 4.31 5.11
C TYR A 126 14.93 4.42 6.58
N LEU A 127 14.96 5.63 7.13
CA LEU A 127 14.54 5.92 8.51
C LEU A 127 13.14 6.52 8.52
N HIS A 128 12.25 5.93 9.29
CA HIS A 128 10.82 6.24 9.27
C HIS A 128 10.43 6.92 10.59
N SER A 129 9.74 8.07 10.49
CA SER A 129 9.28 8.84 11.64
C SER A 129 7.76 8.93 11.67
N TYR A 130 7.19 8.91 12.87
CA TYR A 130 5.74 8.91 13.11
C TYR A 130 5.33 10.08 14.00
N ASN A 131 4.11 10.59 13.80
CA ASN A 131 3.51 11.59 14.68
C ASN A 131 2.82 10.96 15.91
N ASP A 132 2.27 11.78 16.79
CA ASP A 132 1.57 11.34 18.01
C ASP A 132 0.28 10.55 17.74
N LYS A 133 -0.26 10.64 16.52
CA LYS A 133 -1.38 9.83 16.03
C LYS A 133 -0.94 8.50 15.41
N ASN A 134 0.35 8.15 15.54
CA ASN A 134 0.98 6.97 14.95
C ASN A 134 0.93 6.92 13.41
N GLN A 135 0.83 8.07 12.75
CA GLN A 135 0.87 8.17 11.28
C GLN A 135 2.31 8.42 10.80
N LEU A 136 2.71 7.81 9.68
CA LEU A 136 4.02 8.01 9.07
C LEU A 136 4.11 9.43 8.49
N VAL A 137 5.07 10.24 8.93
CA VAL A 137 5.21 11.65 8.52
C VAL A 137 6.51 11.96 7.80
N GLU A 138 7.53 11.12 7.96
CA GLU A 138 8.81 11.33 7.28
C GLU A 138 9.50 10.00 6.96
N ILE A 139 10.12 9.93 5.79
CA ILE A 139 11.10 8.91 5.42
C ILE A 139 12.38 9.63 5.02
N LYS A 140 13.48 9.42 5.74
CA LYS A 140 14.81 9.87 5.35
C LYS A 140 15.55 8.75 4.64
N THR A 141 16.16 9.06 3.49
CA THR A 141 16.93 8.10 2.70
C THR A 141 18.41 8.42 2.79
N TYR A 142 19.19 7.40 3.10
CA TYR A 142 20.65 7.43 3.09
C TYR A 142 21.19 6.35 2.16
N MET A 143 22.37 6.58 1.62
CA MET A 143 23.17 5.55 0.97
C MET A 143 24.35 5.26 1.89
N LYS A 144 24.54 4.00 2.24
CA LYS A 144 25.74 3.61 2.97
C LYS A 144 26.91 3.70 2.00
N GLU A 145 27.93 4.46 2.32
CA GLU A 145 29.20 4.46 1.61
C GLU A 145 30.24 3.80 2.52
N VAL A 146 31.38 3.37 1.94
CA VAL A 146 32.39 2.51 2.60
C VAL A 146 32.72 2.96 4.04
N ASN A 147 32.70 4.26 4.32
CA ASN A 147 33.01 4.81 5.65
C ASN A 147 32.00 5.84 6.19
N GLN A 148 30.89 6.11 5.50
CA GLN A 148 29.94 7.15 5.93
C GLN A 148 28.53 6.91 5.36
N GLU A 149 27.49 7.31 6.08
CA GLU A 149 26.14 7.40 5.54
C GLU A 149 25.95 8.74 4.83
N ALA A 150 25.69 8.70 3.53
CA ALA A 150 25.44 9.89 2.73
C ALA A 150 23.92 10.13 2.61
N TYR A 151 23.45 11.27 3.10
CA TYR A 151 22.05 11.67 2.95
C TYR A 151 21.69 11.85 1.47
N ARG A 152 20.58 11.25 1.04
CA ARG A 152 20.11 11.25 -0.36
C ARG A 152 18.81 12.01 -0.57
N GLY A 153 18.05 12.25 0.49
CA GLY A 153 16.78 12.94 0.40
C GLY A 153 15.79 12.52 1.46
N ASN A 154 14.62 13.12 1.42
CA ASN A 154 13.51 12.82 2.31
C ASN A 154 12.17 12.81 1.57
N THR A 155 11.21 12.20 2.22
CA THR A 155 9.80 12.20 1.85
C THR A 155 9.02 12.66 3.06
N LEU A 156 8.36 13.81 2.98
CA LEU A 156 7.48 14.36 4.01
C LEU A 156 6.04 14.03 3.66
N ILE A 157 5.27 13.56 4.63
CA ILE A 157 3.89 13.10 4.44
C ILE A 157 2.98 13.89 5.39
N SER A 158 1.89 14.42 4.84
CA SER A 158 0.86 15.13 5.59
C SER A 158 -0.53 14.62 5.23
N TYR A 159 -1.43 14.62 6.22
CA TYR A 159 -2.77 14.07 6.11
C TYR A 159 -3.78 15.21 6.20
N GLU A 160 -4.51 15.45 5.11
CA GLU A 160 -5.46 16.56 4.94
C GLU A 160 -6.91 16.07 5.06
N GLY A 161 -7.21 15.28 6.10
CA GLY A 161 -8.48 14.57 6.28
C GLY A 161 -8.36 13.07 6.04
N ASP A 162 -9.50 12.38 5.98
CA ASP A 162 -9.53 10.91 6.00
C ASP A 162 -9.00 10.28 4.70
N ASN A 163 -9.20 10.94 3.57
CA ASN A 163 -8.92 10.39 2.24
C ASN A 163 -8.01 11.26 1.37
N ARG A 164 -7.25 12.17 1.98
CA ARG A 164 -6.36 13.06 1.23
C ARG A 164 -5.00 13.13 1.90
N ILE A 165 -3.96 12.82 1.14
CA ILE A 165 -2.58 12.75 1.60
C ILE A 165 -1.74 13.63 0.68
N LYS A 166 -0.90 14.48 1.26
CA LYS A 166 0.11 15.23 0.55
C LYS A 166 1.49 14.69 0.86
N ILE A 167 2.29 14.53 -0.18
CA ILE A 167 3.68 14.07 -0.06
C ILE A 167 4.58 15.11 -0.72
N GLU A 168 5.66 15.50 -0.05
CA GLU A 168 6.76 16.24 -0.66
C GLU A 168 8.01 15.39 -0.63
N ARG A 169 8.63 15.16 -1.79
CA ARG A 169 9.86 14.39 -1.92
C ARG A 169 10.98 15.28 -2.40
N THR A 170 12.09 15.27 -1.67
CA THR A 170 13.32 15.96 -2.07
C THR A 170 14.39 14.94 -2.39
N SER A 171 15.07 15.12 -3.52
CA SER A 171 16.24 14.35 -3.92
C SER A 171 17.48 15.25 -3.86
N VAL A 172 18.44 14.93 -3.00
CA VAL A 172 19.70 15.68 -2.88
C VAL A 172 20.55 15.50 -4.14
N ALA A 173 20.54 14.30 -4.72
CA ALA A 173 21.38 13.98 -5.88
C ALA A 173 20.97 14.75 -7.14
N SER A 174 19.66 14.94 -7.36
CA SER A 174 19.14 15.67 -8.53
C SER A 174 18.74 17.12 -8.21
N GLY A 175 18.68 17.51 -6.94
CA GLY A 175 18.10 18.79 -6.49
C GLY A 175 16.59 18.88 -6.71
N GLU A 176 15.94 17.78 -7.10
CA GLU A 176 14.54 17.76 -7.50
C GLU A 176 13.61 17.74 -6.29
N ILE A 177 12.52 18.51 -6.39
CA ILE A 177 11.43 18.50 -5.42
C ILE A 177 10.13 18.15 -6.14
N ARG A 178 9.48 17.07 -5.72
CA ARG A 178 8.18 16.65 -6.22
C ARG A 178 7.12 16.74 -5.13
N GLU A 179 5.95 17.21 -5.49
CA GLU A 179 4.76 17.10 -4.66
C GLU A 179 3.79 16.10 -5.25
N TYR A 180 3.15 15.34 -4.37
CA TYR A 180 2.08 14.41 -4.69
C TYR A 180 0.86 14.79 -3.89
N THR A 181 -0.29 14.81 -4.53
CA THR A 181 -1.60 14.80 -3.88
C THR A 181 -2.25 13.47 -4.18
N ILE A 182 -2.51 12.69 -3.14
CA ILE A 182 -3.15 11.38 -3.22
C ILE A 182 -4.56 11.50 -2.65
N VAL A 183 -5.54 10.99 -3.39
CA VAL A 183 -6.91 10.84 -2.92
C VAL A 183 -7.24 9.35 -2.87
N THR A 184 -7.85 8.90 -1.78
CA THR A 184 -8.24 7.50 -1.59
C THR A 184 -9.75 7.30 -1.61
N ASP A 185 -10.18 6.08 -1.88
CA ASP A 185 -11.55 5.65 -1.59
C ASP A 185 -11.72 5.26 -0.11
N ASN A 186 -12.88 4.72 0.24
CA ASN A 186 -13.16 4.15 1.57
C ASN A 186 -13.18 2.62 1.56
N GLN A 187 -12.71 1.99 0.48
CA GLN A 187 -12.84 0.54 0.27
C GLN A 187 -11.58 -0.18 0.76
N LYS A 188 -11.66 -1.53 0.83
CA LYS A 188 -10.52 -2.36 1.19
C LYS A 188 -9.54 -2.45 0.03
N ARG A 189 -8.26 -2.59 0.34
CA ARG A 189 -7.20 -2.82 -0.65
C ARG A 189 -7.12 -4.27 -1.08
N GLU A 190 -6.53 -4.51 -2.24
CA GLU A 190 -6.29 -5.86 -2.77
C GLU A 190 -5.31 -6.68 -1.91
N LEU A 191 -4.38 -5.99 -1.24
CA LEU A 191 -3.35 -6.56 -0.39
C LEU A 191 -3.28 -5.78 0.92
N PRO A 192 -2.87 -6.44 2.03
CA PRO A 192 -2.58 -5.72 3.25
C PRO A 192 -1.45 -4.69 3.02
N PRO A 193 -1.36 -3.66 3.86
CA PRO A 193 -0.24 -2.71 3.84
C PRO A 193 1.07 -3.45 4.13
N LEU A 194 1.80 -3.79 3.08
CA LEU A 194 3.11 -4.43 3.17
C LEU A 194 4.20 -3.38 3.00
N PRO A 195 5.39 -3.60 3.58
CA PRO A 195 6.51 -2.75 3.27
C PRO A 195 6.70 -2.50 1.78
N HIS A 196 6.82 -1.21 1.40
CA HIS A 196 6.81 -0.60 0.04
C HIS A 196 7.62 -1.31 -1.07
N GLN A 197 8.39 -2.32 -0.69
CA GLN A 197 9.56 -2.79 -1.39
C GLN A 197 9.31 -4.08 -2.18
N ILE A 198 8.11 -4.64 -2.05
CA ILE A 198 7.64 -5.74 -2.87
C ILE A 198 7.45 -5.28 -4.33
N THR A 199 7.24 -3.99 -4.57
CA THR A 199 6.95 -3.46 -5.91
C THR A 199 8.20 -3.11 -6.73
N ALA A 200 9.42 -3.28 -6.21
CA ALA A 200 10.63 -2.78 -6.85
C ALA A 200 11.02 -3.49 -8.16
N GLU A 201 10.59 -4.73 -8.40
CA GLU A 201 10.70 -5.38 -9.73
C GLU A 201 9.60 -4.93 -10.70
N PHE A 202 8.55 -4.29 -10.19
CA PHE A 202 7.36 -3.87 -10.93
C PHE A 202 7.36 -2.36 -11.24
N ALA A 203 8.53 -1.72 -11.13
CA ALA A 203 8.75 -0.28 -11.12
C ALA A 203 8.40 0.46 -12.44
N ALA A 204 7.58 -0.11 -13.32
CA ALA A 204 7.07 0.60 -14.49
C ALA A 204 6.14 1.78 -14.09
N ALA A 205 5.57 1.77 -12.89
CA ALA A 205 4.82 2.90 -12.33
C ALA A 205 5.50 3.36 -11.03
N GLU A 206 6.11 4.55 -11.02
CA GLU A 206 6.83 5.15 -9.89
C GLU A 206 5.95 5.52 -8.68
N ILE A 207 4.95 4.72 -8.31
CA ILE A 207 4.10 5.00 -7.15
C ILE A 207 4.74 4.37 -5.91
N PHE A 208 5.73 5.08 -5.39
CA PHE A 208 6.69 4.55 -4.42
C PHE A 208 6.28 4.68 -2.93
N ALA A 209 5.00 4.62 -2.53
CA ALA A 209 4.68 4.63 -1.08
C ALA A 209 3.31 4.10 -0.66
N GLU A 210 2.46 3.63 -1.58
CA GLU A 210 1.04 3.44 -1.28
C GLU A 210 0.73 2.63 -0.01
N PRO A 211 1.42 1.51 0.30
CA PRO A 211 1.01 0.64 1.39
C PRO A 211 1.14 1.25 2.79
N TYR A 212 2.04 2.22 3.01
CA TYR A 212 2.28 2.74 4.37
C TYR A 212 1.41 3.94 4.74
N ILE A 213 0.94 4.66 3.73
CA ILE A 213 0.31 5.95 3.94
C ILE A 213 -1.22 5.81 4.02
N THR A 214 -1.79 4.70 3.55
CA THR A 214 -3.23 4.47 3.58
C THR A 214 -3.61 2.98 3.54
N ASN A 215 -4.70 2.64 4.23
CA ASN A 215 -5.34 1.32 4.15
C ASN A 215 -6.42 1.24 3.07
N HIS A 216 -6.58 2.30 2.27
CA HIS A 216 -7.59 2.43 1.22
C HIS A 216 -6.97 2.39 -0.17
N ASN A 217 -7.77 2.18 -1.21
CA ASN A 217 -7.22 2.23 -2.57
C ASN A 217 -7.04 3.68 -3.01
N ILE A 218 -5.99 3.94 -3.77
CA ILE A 218 -5.76 5.27 -4.34
C ILE A 218 -6.72 5.50 -5.52
N ALA A 219 -7.64 6.45 -5.37
CA ALA A 219 -8.59 6.88 -6.38
C ALA A 219 -7.95 7.86 -7.38
N SER A 220 -7.02 8.71 -6.94
CA SER A 220 -6.22 9.55 -7.84
C SER A 220 -4.89 9.94 -7.23
N MET A 221 -3.93 10.26 -8.11
CA MET A 221 -2.65 10.84 -7.74
C MET A 221 -2.34 11.98 -8.70
N ASP A 222 -2.13 13.17 -8.16
CA ASP A 222 -1.64 14.33 -8.90
C ASP A 222 -0.18 14.58 -8.51
N VAL A 223 0.70 14.75 -9.49
CA VAL A 223 2.14 14.99 -9.29
C VAL A 223 2.54 16.32 -9.89
N VAL A 224 3.22 17.14 -9.10
CA VAL A 224 3.74 18.44 -9.51
C VAL A 224 5.25 18.47 -9.26
N ASN A 225 6.04 18.75 -10.28
CA ASN A 225 7.46 19.05 -10.10
C ASN A 225 7.62 20.53 -9.74
N LYS A 226 8.15 20.80 -8.55
CA LYS A 226 8.46 22.18 -8.10
C LYS A 226 9.74 22.72 -8.73
N THR A 227 10.57 21.84 -9.27
CA THR A 227 11.80 22.19 -9.99
C THR A 227 11.59 22.09 -11.51
N PRO A 228 12.17 22.97 -12.34
CA PRO A 228 11.96 22.96 -13.80
C PRO A 228 12.50 21.74 -14.56
N SER A 229 12.92 20.67 -13.88
CA SER A 229 13.42 19.45 -14.50
C SER A 229 12.27 18.57 -15.01
N ASN A 230 12.57 17.68 -15.95
CA ASN A 230 11.68 16.69 -16.60
C ASN A 230 10.31 16.51 -15.92
N VAL A 231 9.25 17.01 -16.57
CA VAL A 231 7.88 16.78 -16.13
C VAL A 231 7.58 15.30 -16.31
N LEU A 232 7.57 14.55 -15.21
CA LEU A 232 7.00 13.21 -15.20
C LEU A 232 5.50 13.36 -15.09
N ASP A 233 4.81 13.16 -16.21
CA ASP A 233 3.36 13.17 -16.25
C ASP A 233 2.81 11.81 -15.78
N ILE A 234 3.04 11.46 -14.52
CA ILE A 234 2.59 10.19 -13.92
C ILE A 234 1.29 10.35 -13.12
N SER A 235 0.64 11.50 -13.24
CA SER A 235 -0.65 11.75 -12.59
C SER A 235 -1.72 10.86 -13.22
N TYR A 236 -2.66 10.35 -12.41
CA TYR A 236 -3.73 9.48 -12.88
C TYR A 236 -5.00 9.56 -12.05
N GLN A 237 -6.08 9.06 -12.63
CA GLN A 237 -7.33 8.74 -11.95
C GLN A 237 -7.66 7.26 -12.11
N ALA A 238 -8.26 6.65 -11.09
CA ALA A 238 -8.58 5.24 -11.03
C ALA A 238 -10.08 5.02 -10.78
N THR A 239 -10.71 4.19 -11.61
CA THR A 239 -12.10 3.72 -11.41
C THR A 239 -12.08 2.23 -11.11
N ARG A 240 -12.84 1.78 -10.12
CA ARG A 240 -12.85 0.39 -9.65
C ARG A 240 -14.25 -0.18 -9.55
N THR A 241 -14.33 -1.51 -9.65
CA THR A 241 -15.48 -2.30 -9.18
C THR A 241 -15.03 -3.14 -7.99
N TYR A 242 -15.95 -3.47 -7.09
CA TYR A 242 -15.66 -4.22 -5.87
C TYR A 242 -16.60 -5.39 -5.73
N ASN A 243 -16.09 -6.46 -5.12
CA ASN A 243 -16.93 -7.57 -4.68
C ASN A 243 -17.78 -7.17 -3.46
N GLN A 244 -18.66 -8.08 -3.03
CA GLN A 244 -19.55 -7.84 -1.88
C GLN A 244 -18.81 -7.58 -0.55
N ALA A 245 -17.54 -7.98 -0.44
CA ALA A 245 -16.72 -7.78 0.75
C ALA A 245 -15.87 -6.50 0.72
N GLY A 246 -16.01 -5.68 -0.34
CA GLY A 246 -15.33 -4.40 -0.50
C GLY A 246 -13.92 -4.48 -1.09
N TYR A 247 -13.50 -5.65 -1.62
CA TYR A 247 -12.20 -5.80 -2.30
C TYR A 247 -12.34 -5.52 -3.80
N PRO A 248 -11.34 -4.89 -4.44
CA PRO A 248 -11.44 -4.51 -5.85
C PRO A 248 -11.39 -5.75 -6.75
N GLU A 249 -12.32 -5.85 -7.70
CA GLU A 249 -12.35 -6.90 -8.74
C GLU A 249 -11.72 -6.43 -10.04
N THR A 250 -11.97 -5.16 -10.39
CA THR A 250 -11.35 -4.50 -11.54
C THR A 250 -10.88 -3.09 -11.18
N CYS A 251 -9.88 -2.59 -11.89
CA CYS A 251 -9.42 -1.20 -11.82
C CYS A 251 -9.03 -0.71 -13.21
N ILE A 252 -9.45 0.50 -13.58
CA ILE A 252 -8.98 1.20 -14.77
C ILE A 252 -8.29 2.47 -14.31
N MET A 253 -6.99 2.57 -14.54
CA MET A 253 -6.21 3.77 -14.31
C MET A 253 -6.00 4.51 -15.63
N THR A 254 -6.35 5.79 -15.66
CA THR A 254 -6.13 6.68 -16.80
C THR A 254 -5.11 7.73 -16.40
N PHE A 255 -3.96 7.71 -17.06
CA PHE A 255 -2.89 8.67 -16.81
C PHE A 255 -3.07 9.93 -17.66
N ASN A 256 -2.60 11.07 -17.15
CA ASN A 256 -2.71 12.37 -17.82
C ASN A 256 -2.03 12.39 -19.21
N HIS A 257 -0.92 11.67 -19.37
CA HIS A 257 -0.24 11.52 -20.66
C HIS A 257 -0.95 10.59 -21.65
N GLY A 258 -2.14 10.09 -21.30
CA GLY A 258 -3.03 9.30 -22.16
C GLY A 258 -2.83 7.79 -22.10
N SER A 259 -1.90 7.28 -21.28
CA SER A 259 -1.78 5.82 -21.08
C SER A 259 -2.92 5.31 -20.21
N VAL A 260 -3.25 4.03 -20.37
CA VAL A 260 -4.32 3.36 -19.63
C VAL A 260 -3.81 2.04 -19.10
N GLU A 261 -4.06 1.74 -17.83
CA GLU A 261 -3.82 0.44 -17.22
C GLU A 261 -5.14 -0.19 -16.79
N LYS A 262 -5.41 -1.41 -17.24
CA LYS A 262 -6.57 -2.20 -16.82
C LYS A 262 -6.08 -3.33 -15.94
N ILE A 263 -6.70 -3.47 -14.77
CA ILE A 263 -6.30 -4.46 -13.77
C ILE A 263 -7.49 -5.33 -13.42
N THR A 264 -7.26 -6.65 -13.37
CA THR A 264 -8.21 -7.63 -12.85
C THR A 264 -7.62 -8.35 -11.65
N TYR A 265 -8.43 -8.56 -10.62
CA TYR A 265 -8.05 -9.24 -9.38
C TYR A 265 -8.89 -10.49 -9.18
N VAL A 266 -8.25 -11.59 -8.79
CA VAL A 266 -8.92 -12.85 -8.45
C VAL A 266 -8.59 -13.21 -7.01
N TYR A 267 -9.62 -13.52 -6.21
CA TYR A 267 -9.46 -13.87 -4.80
C TYR A 267 -9.95 -15.28 -4.51
N THR A 268 -9.45 -15.85 -3.42
CA THR A 268 -10.07 -16.99 -2.74
C THR A 268 -10.64 -16.51 -1.41
N SER A 269 -11.90 -16.84 -1.14
CA SER A 269 -12.51 -16.64 0.17
C SER A 269 -12.15 -17.81 1.09
N LYS A 270 -11.72 -17.53 2.31
CA LYS A 270 -11.63 -18.50 3.40
C LYS A 270 -12.60 -18.17 4.52
#